data_AF-A0A1L9RJI6-F1
#
_entry.id   AF-A0A1L9RJI6-F1
#
_cell.length_a   1.000
_cell.length_b   1.000
_cell.length_c   1.000
_cell.angle_alpha   90.00
_cell.angle_beta   90.00
_cell.angle_gamma   90.00
#
_symmetry.space_group_name_H-M   'P 1'
#
loop_
_entity.id
_entity.type
_entity.pdbx_description
1 polymer ?
#
loop_
_entity_poly.entity_id
_entity_poly.type
_entity_poly.pdbx_seq_one_letter_code
_entity_poly.pdbx_strand_id
1 'polypeptide(L)'
;MTVTPGIITRNGVDIYYEVRGKGPFLILIPGAQVAGNRPILVFASSNGSAPAIELLRLYPGLVRKLVLHDPILFDMLGSDSKEPANSRRVVDIYRSSGAAAASQAFLPMVTSESDREGIRASADYQQLVAMVIEGFPFFFDCEIEAILAYKTPTEFLKGCRGKICLVAGELTKTTATAEPIIALAKAIECPVSRIVGGHTGYIPYPEEFARDLSAILHRSTNVKRMAKI
;
A
#
# COMPACT_ATOMS: atom_id res chain seq x y z
N MET A 1 7.38 22.95 -1.64
CA MET A 1 6.33 22.54 -0.67
C MET A 1 6.88 22.68 0.74
N THR A 2 6.18 23.33 1.66
CA THR A 2 6.61 23.42 3.07
C THR A 2 6.31 22.10 3.78
N VAL A 3 7.33 21.51 4.40
CA VAL A 3 7.22 20.32 5.26
C VAL A 3 7.15 20.81 6.71
N THR A 4 6.15 20.37 7.47
CA THR A 4 6.05 20.69 8.90
C THR A 4 6.24 19.40 9.71
N PRO A 5 7.38 19.21 10.39
CA PRO A 5 7.60 18.05 11.24
C PRO A 5 6.87 18.20 12.58
N GLY A 6 6.62 17.08 13.25
CA GLY A 6 6.07 17.05 14.60
C GLY A 6 6.34 15.71 15.31
N ILE A 7 6.15 15.71 16.62
CA ILE A 7 6.23 14.51 17.46
C ILE A 7 4.91 14.38 18.21
N ILE A 8 4.34 13.17 18.20
CA ILE A 8 3.21 12.79 19.04
C ILE A 8 3.71 11.84 20.11
N THR A 9 3.56 12.23 21.37
CA THR A 9 3.82 11.36 22.52
C THR A 9 2.52 10.68 22.96
N ARG A 10 2.46 9.34 22.87
CA ARG A 10 1.32 8.55 23.34
C ARG A 10 1.80 7.21 23.93
N ASN A 11 1.21 6.82 25.06
CA ASN A 11 1.50 5.56 25.74
C ASN A 11 3.01 5.30 26.00
N GLY A 12 3.78 6.37 26.27
CA GLY A 12 5.22 6.27 26.49
C GLY A 12 6.07 6.12 25.23
N VAL A 13 5.49 6.29 24.04
CA VAL A 13 6.19 6.25 22.75
C VAL A 13 6.11 7.61 22.06
N ASP A 14 7.24 8.07 21.52
CA ASP A 14 7.34 9.26 20.69
C ASP A 14 7.29 8.86 19.21
N ILE A 15 6.30 9.37 18.48
CA ILE A 15 6.08 9.09 17.05
C ILE A 15 6.36 10.36 16.25
N TYR A 16 7.37 10.30 15.39
CA TYR A 16 7.68 11.34 14.41
C TYR A 16 6.67 11.34 13.25
N TYR A 17 6.24 12.52 12.79
CA TYR A 17 5.44 12.67 11.59
C TYR A 17 5.79 13.95 10.83
N GLU A 18 5.48 13.96 9.52
CA GLU A 18 5.60 15.14 8.65
C GLU A 18 4.28 15.46 7.96
N VAL A 19 3.95 16.74 7.89
CA VAL A 19 2.79 17.23 7.12
C VAL A 19 3.27 17.97 5.88
N ARG A 20 2.72 17.59 4.71
CA ARG A 20 2.97 18.22 3.42
C ARG A 20 1.64 18.53 2.73
N GLY A 21 1.43 19.77 2.29
CA GLY A 21 0.23 20.19 1.54
C GLY A 21 -0.94 20.75 2.37
N LYS A 22 -2.09 20.99 1.72
CA LYS A 22 -3.35 21.47 2.33
C LYS A 22 -4.53 20.66 1.76
N GLY A 23 -5.42 20.15 2.61
CA GLY A 23 -6.57 19.32 2.18
C GLY A 23 -7.06 18.36 3.28
N PRO A 24 -7.98 17.41 2.96
CA PRO A 24 -8.32 16.31 3.85
C PRO A 24 -7.08 15.51 4.23
N PHE A 25 -6.97 15.07 5.48
CA PHE A 25 -5.84 14.24 5.92
C PHE A 25 -5.80 12.93 5.13
N LEU A 26 -4.71 12.74 4.39
CA LEU A 26 -4.29 11.48 3.82
C LEU A 26 -3.18 10.94 4.71
N ILE A 27 -3.38 9.77 5.30
CA ILE A 27 -2.31 9.09 6.03
C ILE A 27 -1.66 8.08 5.12
N LEU A 28 -0.37 8.27 4.88
CA LEU A 28 0.52 7.27 4.28
C LEU A 28 1.15 6.52 5.45
N ILE A 29 0.78 5.25 5.62
CA ILE A 29 1.18 4.47 6.79
C ILE A 29 2.15 3.36 6.39
N PRO A 30 3.41 3.47 6.79
CA PRO A 30 4.18 2.36 7.36
C PRO A 30 3.99 2.38 8.90
N GLY A 31 3.39 1.35 9.51
CA GLY A 31 3.38 1.14 10.99
C GLY A 31 2.54 2.09 11.89
N ALA A 32 1.22 2.18 11.69
CA ALA A 32 0.22 3.15 12.22
C ALA A 32 0.24 3.70 13.69
N GLN A 33 -0.11 5.00 13.87
CA GLN A 33 -1.29 5.50 14.61
C GLN A 33 -1.69 6.97 14.24
N VAL A 34 -2.92 7.41 14.53
CA VAL A 34 -3.58 8.62 13.98
C VAL A 34 -3.92 9.70 15.03
N ALA A 35 -3.80 10.99 14.68
CA ALA A 35 -4.31 12.12 15.45
C ALA A 35 -5.54 12.80 14.81
N GLY A 36 -6.63 12.99 15.58
CA GLY A 36 -7.77 13.86 15.24
C GLY A 36 -9.16 13.20 15.35
N ASN A 37 -10.20 14.00 15.63
CA ASN A 37 -11.60 13.55 15.79
C ASN A 37 -12.41 13.50 14.46
N ARG A 38 -11.75 13.55 13.29
CA ARG A 38 -12.44 13.52 11.99
C ARG A 38 -12.08 12.26 11.21
N PRO A 39 -13.05 11.61 10.53
CA PRO A 39 -12.75 10.46 9.69
C PRO A 39 -11.73 10.78 8.59
N ILE A 40 -10.71 9.93 8.45
CA ILE A 40 -9.56 10.10 7.56
C ILE A 40 -9.69 9.28 6.26
N LEU A 41 -8.96 9.69 5.22
CA LEU A 41 -8.69 8.86 4.06
C LEU A 41 -7.37 8.13 4.28
N VAL A 42 -7.36 6.82 4.08
CA VAL A 42 -6.15 5.99 4.18
C VAL A 42 -5.79 5.52 2.79
N PHE A 43 -4.57 5.79 2.35
CA PHE A 43 -3.99 5.17 1.16
C PHE A 43 -2.90 4.21 1.62
N ALA A 44 -3.00 2.96 1.17
CA ALA A 44 -2.05 1.92 1.47
C ALA A 44 -1.67 1.20 0.18
N SER A 45 -0.36 1.04 -0.02
CA SER A 45 0.19 0.28 -1.12
C SER A 45 1.01 -0.89 -0.60
N SER A 46 1.14 -1.95 -1.42
CA SER A 46 2.06 -3.05 -1.11
C SER A 46 1.80 -3.66 0.28
N ASN A 47 2.86 -3.89 1.06
CA ASN A 47 2.84 -4.41 2.42
C ASN A 47 2.07 -3.53 3.42
N GLY A 48 1.87 -2.24 3.13
CA GLY A 48 1.07 -1.34 3.98
C GLY A 48 -0.41 -1.71 4.06
N SER A 49 -0.86 -2.65 3.23
CA SER A 49 -2.24 -3.11 3.16
C SER A 49 -2.70 -3.80 4.44
N ALA A 50 -1.88 -4.69 5.02
CA ALA A 50 -2.23 -5.40 6.26
C ALA A 50 -2.47 -4.44 7.45
N PRO A 51 -1.54 -3.53 7.81
CA PRO A 51 -1.80 -2.58 8.89
C PRO A 51 -2.94 -1.61 8.58
N ALA A 52 -3.18 -1.24 7.31
CA ALA A 52 -4.30 -0.38 6.94
C ALA A 52 -5.67 -1.07 7.06
N ILE A 53 -5.74 -2.37 6.76
CA ILE A 53 -6.93 -3.20 7.01
C ILE A 53 -7.19 -3.31 8.52
N GLU A 54 -6.16 -3.56 9.32
CA GLU A 54 -6.31 -3.64 10.78
C GLU A 54 -6.69 -2.29 11.39
N LEU A 55 -6.21 -1.17 10.86
CA LEU A 55 -6.68 0.17 11.24
C LEU A 55 -8.19 0.34 11.01
N LEU A 56 -8.71 -0.11 9.86
CA LEU A 56 -10.15 -0.08 9.57
C LEU A 56 -10.94 -1.02 10.50
N ARG A 57 -10.37 -2.18 10.86
CA ARG A 57 -10.99 -3.17 11.74
C ARG A 57 -11.08 -2.70 13.19
N LEU A 58 -10.00 -2.16 13.71
CA LEU A 58 -9.90 -1.70 15.10
C LEU A 58 -10.58 -0.34 15.30
N TYR A 59 -10.55 0.53 14.28
CA TYR A 59 -11.06 1.91 14.37
C TYR A 59 -11.97 2.27 13.18
N PRO A 60 -13.08 1.54 12.96
CA PRO A 60 -13.93 1.76 11.80
C PRO A 60 -14.53 3.17 11.75
N GLY A 61 -14.77 3.81 12.89
CA GLY A 61 -15.26 5.20 12.96
C GLY A 61 -14.22 6.24 12.49
N LEU A 62 -12.94 5.91 12.60
CA LEU A 62 -11.84 6.78 12.19
C LEU A 62 -11.62 6.72 10.67
N VAL A 63 -11.85 5.58 10.03
CA VAL A 63 -11.61 5.43 8.59
C VAL A 63 -12.86 5.82 7.77
N ARG A 64 -12.74 6.91 7.01
CA ARG A 64 -13.76 7.34 6.04
C ARG A 64 -13.73 6.48 4.79
N LYS A 65 -12.53 6.31 4.22
CA LYS A 65 -12.27 5.50 3.03
C LYS A 65 -10.87 4.90 3.14
N LEU A 66 -10.75 3.62 2.80
CA LEU A 66 -9.49 2.90 2.65
C LEU A 66 -9.26 2.63 1.17
N VAL A 67 -8.16 3.15 0.63
CA VAL A 67 -7.67 2.87 -0.71
C VAL A 67 -6.57 1.82 -0.59
N LEU A 68 -6.78 0.65 -1.20
CA LEU A 68 -5.77 -0.40 -1.33
C LEU A 68 -5.24 -0.37 -2.75
N HIS A 69 -3.99 0.07 -2.91
CA HIS A 69 -3.28 0.17 -4.18
C HIS A 69 -2.28 -0.97 -4.35
N ASP A 70 -2.53 -1.90 -5.27
CA ASP A 70 -1.65 -3.07 -5.49
C ASP A 70 -1.19 -3.75 -4.17
N PRO A 71 -2.16 -4.23 -3.34
CA PRO A 71 -1.87 -4.87 -2.06
C PRO A 71 -1.02 -6.13 -2.21
N ILE A 72 -0.07 -6.32 -1.29
CA ILE A 72 0.59 -7.63 -1.09
C ILE A 72 -0.13 -8.34 0.05
N LEU A 73 -0.85 -9.42 -0.28
CA LEU A 73 -1.60 -10.26 0.67
C LEU A 73 -1.36 -11.73 0.28
N PHE A 74 -0.39 -12.38 0.92
CA PHE A 74 0.06 -13.72 0.52
C PHE A 74 -1.02 -14.80 0.64
N ASP A 75 -1.95 -14.65 1.58
CA ASP A 75 -3.07 -15.58 1.74
C ASP A 75 -4.14 -15.46 0.65
N MET A 76 -4.07 -14.40 -0.16
CA MET A 76 -4.95 -14.15 -1.31
C MET A 76 -4.33 -14.62 -2.64
N LEU A 77 -3.13 -15.19 -2.62
CA LEU A 77 -2.50 -15.81 -3.79
C LEU A 77 -3.03 -17.24 -4.00
N GLY A 78 -2.84 -17.77 -5.22
CA GLY A 78 -3.09 -19.19 -5.51
C GLY A 78 -2.27 -20.11 -4.60
N SER A 79 -2.81 -21.28 -4.26
CA SER A 79 -2.14 -22.25 -3.37
C SER A 79 -0.81 -22.77 -3.93
N ASP A 80 -0.61 -22.69 -5.24
CA ASP A 80 0.59 -23.04 -5.98
C ASP A 80 1.58 -21.85 -6.15
N SER A 81 1.23 -20.68 -5.63
CA SER A 81 2.08 -19.49 -5.72
C SER A 81 3.41 -19.70 -4.99
N LYS A 82 4.49 -19.29 -5.65
CA LYS A 82 5.85 -19.38 -5.13
C LYS A 82 6.24 -18.15 -4.31
N GLU A 83 5.41 -17.10 -4.27
CA GLU A 83 5.80 -15.83 -3.65
C GLU A 83 6.10 -15.90 -2.15
N PRO A 84 5.41 -16.71 -1.33
CA PRO A 84 5.81 -16.91 0.06
C PRO A 84 7.21 -17.51 0.19
N ALA A 85 7.56 -18.47 -0.66
CA ALA A 85 8.88 -19.08 -0.68
C ALA A 85 9.95 -18.13 -1.24
N ASN A 86 9.63 -17.38 -2.30
CA ASN A 86 10.50 -16.34 -2.85
C ASN A 86 10.81 -15.27 -1.80
N SER A 87 9.80 -14.83 -1.04
CA SER A 87 9.97 -13.83 0.03
C SER A 87 10.93 -14.34 1.12
N ARG A 88 10.79 -15.60 1.56
CA ARG A 88 11.75 -16.21 2.50
C ARG A 88 13.17 -16.29 1.91
N ARG A 89 13.30 -16.62 0.63
CA ARG A 89 14.60 -16.61 -0.06
C ARG A 89 15.24 -15.21 -0.07
N VAL A 90 14.45 -14.15 -0.23
CA VAL A 90 14.96 -12.77 -0.13
C VAL A 90 15.45 -12.47 1.29
N VAL A 91 14.76 -12.94 2.33
CA VAL A 91 15.22 -12.84 3.72
C VAL A 91 16.55 -13.58 3.91
N ASP A 92 16.70 -14.77 3.33
CA ASP A 92 17.97 -15.52 3.40
C ASP A 92 19.11 -14.75 2.73
N ILE A 93 18.87 -14.14 1.56
CA ILE A 93 19.83 -13.27 0.87
C ILE A 93 20.19 -12.05 1.73
N TYR A 94 19.19 -11.44 2.40
CA TYR A 94 19.45 -10.34 3.33
C TYR A 94 20.38 -10.77 4.46
N ARG A 95 20.10 -11.92 5.09
CA ARG A 95 20.92 -12.46 6.18
C ARG A 95 22.34 -12.83 5.75
N SER A 96 22.52 -13.33 4.52
CA SER A 96 23.84 -13.77 4.04
C SER A 96 24.66 -12.67 3.37
N SER A 97 24.01 -11.69 2.75
CA SER A 97 24.64 -10.80 1.77
C SER A 97 24.19 -9.33 1.90
N GLY A 98 23.36 -9.01 2.89
CA GLY A 98 22.96 -7.66 3.24
C GLY A 98 21.82 -7.08 2.40
N ALA A 99 21.36 -5.90 2.81
CA ALA A 99 20.18 -5.23 2.27
C ALA A 99 20.28 -4.90 0.77
N ALA A 100 21.46 -4.51 0.28
CA ALA A 100 21.64 -4.20 -1.14
C ALA A 100 21.43 -5.43 -2.05
N ALA A 101 21.97 -6.59 -1.67
CA ALA A 101 21.76 -7.83 -2.41
C ALA A 101 20.30 -8.29 -2.35
N ALA A 102 19.66 -8.17 -1.17
CA ALA A 102 18.25 -8.47 -1.03
C ALA A 102 17.36 -7.55 -1.89
N SER A 103 17.71 -6.27 -2.02
CA SER A 103 16.97 -5.30 -2.84
C SER A 103 16.95 -5.67 -4.31
N GLN A 104 18.07 -6.16 -4.84
CA GLN A 104 18.17 -6.66 -6.21
C GLN A 104 17.26 -7.86 -6.47
N ALA A 105 17.02 -8.71 -5.46
CA ALA A 105 16.10 -9.85 -5.56
C ALA A 105 14.64 -9.47 -5.29
N PHE A 106 14.40 -8.51 -4.39
CA PHE A 106 13.07 -8.10 -3.96
C PHE A 106 12.36 -7.22 -5.00
N LEU A 107 13.04 -6.23 -5.58
CA LEU A 107 12.39 -5.28 -6.49
C LEU A 107 11.72 -5.96 -7.70
N PRO A 108 12.34 -6.94 -8.37
CA PRO A 108 11.67 -7.68 -9.46
C PRO A 108 10.45 -8.48 -9.04
N MET A 109 10.34 -8.86 -7.76
CA MET A 109 9.19 -9.56 -7.21
C MET A 109 7.96 -8.65 -7.12
N VAL A 110 8.17 -7.37 -6.77
CA VAL A 110 7.08 -6.43 -6.48
C VAL A 110 6.87 -5.34 -7.54
N THR A 111 7.75 -5.23 -8.53
CA THR A 111 7.61 -4.24 -9.62
C THR A 111 7.75 -4.89 -10.99
N SER A 112 7.03 -4.37 -11.97
CA SER A 112 7.25 -4.70 -13.39
C SER A 112 8.52 -4.01 -13.92
N GLU A 113 9.12 -4.50 -15.01
CA GLU A 113 10.27 -3.79 -15.62
C GLU A 113 9.89 -2.38 -16.06
N SER A 114 8.72 -2.19 -16.65
CA SER A 114 8.21 -0.85 -17.03
C SER A 114 8.04 0.08 -15.82
N ASP A 115 7.71 -0.46 -14.65
CA ASP A 115 7.60 0.33 -13.41
C ASP A 115 9.00 0.78 -12.95
N ARG A 116 9.98 -0.13 -13.00
CA ARG A 116 11.38 0.18 -12.68
C ARG A 116 12.01 1.17 -13.65
N GLU A 117 11.69 1.10 -14.94
CA GLU A 117 12.17 2.09 -15.94
C GLU A 117 11.70 3.50 -15.58
N GLY A 118 10.43 3.65 -15.21
CA GLY A 118 9.89 4.93 -14.73
C GLY A 118 10.61 5.43 -13.48
N ILE A 119 10.84 4.55 -12.49
CA ILE A 119 11.58 4.90 -11.27
C ILE A 119 13.02 5.32 -11.59
N ARG A 120 13.74 4.59 -12.47
CA ARG A 120 15.10 4.93 -12.89
C ARG A 120 15.19 6.28 -13.59
N ALA A 121 14.13 6.67 -14.30
CA ALA A 121 14.04 7.96 -14.98
C ALA A 121 13.68 9.13 -14.04
N SER A 122 13.29 8.86 -12.78
CA SER A 122 12.97 9.91 -11.81
C SER A 122 14.21 10.66 -11.33
N ALA A 123 14.05 11.96 -11.06
CA ALA A 123 15.13 12.80 -10.54
C ALA A 123 15.66 12.32 -9.17
N ASP A 124 14.80 11.66 -8.39
CA ASP A 124 15.09 11.21 -7.02
C ASP A 124 15.53 9.74 -6.97
N TYR A 125 15.86 9.10 -8.10
CA TYR A 125 16.15 7.66 -8.17
C TYR A 125 17.18 7.18 -7.13
N GLN A 126 18.30 7.91 -6.99
CA GLN A 126 19.35 7.52 -6.03
C GLN A 126 18.86 7.60 -4.57
N GLN A 127 18.05 8.61 -4.25
CA GLN A 127 17.46 8.75 -2.93
C GLN A 127 16.46 7.62 -2.66
N LEU A 128 15.61 7.29 -3.64
CA LEU A 128 14.64 6.21 -3.52
C LEU A 128 15.33 4.85 -3.31
N VAL A 129 16.40 4.58 -4.04
CA VAL A 129 17.21 3.35 -3.86
C VAL A 129 17.80 3.30 -2.46
N ALA A 130 18.37 4.40 -1.96
CA ALA A 130 18.92 4.46 -0.61
C ALA A 130 17.84 4.20 0.45
N MET A 131 16.70 4.88 0.34
CA MET A 131 15.56 4.71 1.26
C MET A 131 15.07 3.26 1.30
N VAL A 132 14.99 2.58 0.16
CA VAL A 132 14.60 1.16 0.11
C VAL A 132 15.63 0.29 0.84
N ILE A 133 16.92 0.46 0.54
CA ILE A 133 17.99 -0.34 1.16
C ILE A 133 18.06 -0.09 2.67
N GLU A 134 17.89 1.15 3.12
CA GLU A 134 17.90 1.52 4.54
C GLU A 134 16.69 0.97 5.31
N GLY A 135 15.54 0.80 4.67
CA GLY A 135 14.33 0.24 5.30
C GLY A 135 14.36 -1.28 5.45
N PHE A 136 15.20 -1.98 4.69
CA PHE A 136 15.22 -3.44 4.62
C PHE A 136 15.58 -4.16 5.92
N PRO A 137 16.55 -3.70 6.73
CA PRO A 137 16.82 -4.32 8.02
C PRO A 137 15.58 -4.41 8.90
N PHE A 138 14.86 -3.29 9.11
CA PHE A 138 13.64 -3.30 9.90
C PHE A 138 12.56 -4.18 9.28
N PHE A 139 12.35 -4.08 7.97
CA PHE A 139 11.37 -4.91 7.27
C PHE A 139 11.64 -6.41 7.43
N PHE A 140 12.87 -6.87 7.18
CA PHE A 140 13.21 -8.29 7.22
C PHE A 140 13.40 -8.85 8.63
N ASP A 141 13.84 -8.02 9.58
CA ASP A 141 14.03 -8.46 10.97
C ASP A 141 12.72 -8.41 11.77
N CYS A 142 11.79 -7.52 11.43
CA CYS A 142 10.60 -7.25 12.26
C CYS A 142 9.26 -7.49 11.55
N GLU A 143 9.11 -7.14 10.27
CA GLU A 143 7.79 -7.07 9.64
C GLU A 143 7.44 -8.28 8.76
N ILE A 144 8.42 -8.86 8.07
CA ILE A 144 8.17 -9.85 7.01
C ILE A 144 7.42 -11.09 7.49
N GLU A 145 7.74 -11.62 8.66
CA GLU A 145 7.06 -12.81 9.21
C GLU A 145 5.60 -12.50 9.55
N ALA A 146 5.31 -11.30 10.05
CA ALA A 146 3.94 -10.87 10.31
C ALA A 146 3.13 -10.73 9.01
N ILE A 147 3.76 -10.21 7.95
CA ILE A 147 3.13 -10.07 6.63
C ILE A 147 2.88 -11.45 5.99
N LEU A 148 3.84 -12.37 6.05
CA LEU A 148 3.69 -13.73 5.54
C LEU A 148 2.62 -14.53 6.29
N ALA A 149 2.47 -14.28 7.60
CA ALA A 149 1.46 -14.94 8.44
C ALA A 149 0.08 -14.29 8.37
N TYR A 150 -0.02 -13.07 7.83
CA TYR A 150 -1.27 -12.29 7.83
C TYR A 150 -2.40 -13.01 7.10
N LYS A 151 -3.60 -12.94 7.68
CA LYS A 151 -4.84 -13.50 7.12
C LYS A 151 -5.82 -12.38 6.86
N THR A 152 -6.16 -12.21 5.59
CA THR A 152 -7.06 -11.17 5.10
C THR A 152 -8.49 -11.46 5.59
N PRO A 153 -9.10 -10.56 6.39
CA PRO A 153 -10.43 -10.79 6.95
C PRO A 153 -11.52 -10.44 5.91
N THR A 154 -11.65 -11.25 4.87
CA THR A 154 -12.51 -10.99 3.70
C THR A 154 -13.98 -10.75 4.06
N GLU A 155 -14.56 -11.50 4.99
CA GLU A 155 -15.95 -11.30 5.44
C GLU A 155 -16.16 -9.93 6.10
N PHE A 156 -15.22 -9.49 6.94
CA PHE A 156 -15.26 -8.16 7.53
C PHE A 156 -15.14 -7.07 6.46
N LEU A 157 -14.22 -7.25 5.51
CA LEU A 157 -14.00 -6.30 4.41
C LEU A 157 -15.24 -6.22 3.50
N LYS A 158 -15.89 -7.35 3.22
CA LYS A 158 -17.15 -7.41 2.47
C LYS A 158 -18.27 -6.65 3.18
N GLY A 159 -18.36 -6.79 4.51
CA GLY A 159 -19.31 -6.06 5.36
C GLY A 159 -19.10 -4.53 5.34
N CYS A 160 -17.86 -4.07 5.17
CA CYS A 160 -17.53 -2.64 5.10
C CYS A 160 -17.12 -2.15 3.69
N ARG A 161 -17.41 -2.90 2.62
CA ARG A 161 -16.98 -2.61 1.24
C ARG A 161 -17.31 -1.20 0.74
N GLY A 162 -18.36 -0.56 1.27
CA GLY A 162 -18.67 0.85 0.98
C GLY A 162 -17.55 1.83 1.37
N LYS A 163 -16.68 1.47 2.31
CA LYS A 163 -15.50 2.24 2.73
C LYS A 163 -14.23 1.88 1.95
N ILE A 164 -14.24 0.82 1.15
CA ILE A 164 -13.06 0.32 0.46
C ILE A 164 -13.03 0.84 -0.98
N CYS A 165 -11.84 1.11 -1.49
CA CYS A 165 -11.56 1.38 -2.88
C CYS A 165 -10.34 0.54 -3.28
N LEU A 166 -10.54 -0.43 -4.17
CA LEU A 166 -9.45 -1.22 -4.73
C LEU A 166 -8.93 -0.50 -5.97
N VAL A 167 -7.63 -0.25 -6.01
CA VAL A 167 -6.97 0.47 -7.10
C VAL A 167 -5.78 -0.35 -7.57
N ALA A 168 -5.66 -0.59 -8.87
CA ALA A 168 -4.56 -1.33 -9.43
C ALA A 168 -3.84 -0.53 -10.51
N GLY A 169 -2.51 -0.47 -10.43
CA GLY A 169 -1.68 0.19 -11.43
C GLY A 169 -1.86 -0.42 -12.82
N GLU A 170 -2.01 0.41 -13.84
CA GLU A 170 -2.11 0.01 -15.25
C GLU A 170 -0.96 -0.90 -15.71
N LEU A 171 0.24 -0.67 -15.20
CA LEU A 171 1.48 -1.37 -15.54
C LEU A 171 1.84 -2.49 -14.55
N THR A 172 1.03 -2.73 -13.52
CA THR A 172 1.26 -3.76 -12.50
C THR A 172 1.04 -5.15 -13.08
N LYS A 173 2.06 -6.02 -12.99
CA LYS A 173 2.05 -7.35 -13.64
C LYS A 173 2.67 -8.49 -12.82
N THR A 174 3.37 -8.20 -11.71
CA THR A 174 4.00 -9.30 -10.95
C THR A 174 2.95 -10.09 -10.17
N THR A 175 3.14 -11.39 -10.00
CA THR A 175 2.24 -12.24 -9.23
C THR A 175 1.99 -11.67 -7.83
N ALA A 176 3.04 -11.21 -7.14
CA ALA A 176 2.92 -10.66 -5.78
C ALA A 176 2.03 -9.41 -5.67
N THR A 177 1.82 -8.65 -6.76
CA THR A 177 1.11 -7.36 -6.73
C THR A 177 -0.18 -7.33 -7.56
N ALA A 178 -0.22 -8.09 -8.67
CA ALA A 178 -1.37 -8.12 -9.57
C ALA A 178 -2.46 -9.11 -9.12
N GLU A 179 -2.08 -10.24 -8.52
CA GLU A 179 -3.05 -11.30 -8.18
C GLU A 179 -3.85 -11.03 -6.89
N PRO A 180 -3.24 -10.55 -5.79
CA PRO A 180 -3.97 -10.39 -4.53
C PRO A 180 -5.17 -9.44 -4.64
N ILE A 181 -5.04 -8.36 -5.42
CA ILE A 181 -6.15 -7.41 -5.61
C ILE A 181 -7.32 -8.01 -6.39
N ILE A 182 -7.06 -8.90 -7.34
CA ILE A 182 -8.09 -9.61 -8.11
C ILE A 182 -8.82 -10.59 -7.20
N ALA A 183 -8.08 -11.39 -6.43
CA ALA A 183 -8.65 -12.33 -5.48
C ALA A 183 -9.45 -11.60 -4.39
N LEU A 184 -8.93 -10.49 -3.87
CA LEU A 184 -9.60 -9.65 -2.89
C LEU A 184 -10.89 -9.06 -3.46
N ALA A 185 -10.85 -8.47 -4.65
CA ALA A 185 -12.01 -7.90 -5.33
C ALA A 185 -13.16 -8.90 -5.48
N LYS A 186 -12.84 -10.15 -5.85
CA LYS A 186 -13.80 -11.25 -5.93
C LYS A 186 -14.36 -11.60 -4.55
N ALA A 187 -13.51 -11.75 -3.54
CA ALA A 187 -13.93 -12.15 -2.20
C ALA A 187 -14.85 -11.12 -1.52
N ILE A 188 -14.58 -9.82 -1.71
CA ILE A 188 -15.32 -8.74 -1.04
C ILE A 188 -16.39 -8.07 -1.92
N GLU A 189 -16.57 -8.56 -3.14
CA GLU A 189 -17.51 -8.02 -4.15
C GLU A 189 -17.31 -6.51 -4.38
N CYS A 190 -16.06 -6.10 -4.58
CA CYS A 190 -15.68 -4.71 -4.79
C CYS A 190 -14.95 -4.57 -6.14
N PRO A 191 -15.38 -3.63 -7.02
CA PRO A 191 -14.70 -3.42 -8.29
C PRO A 191 -13.31 -2.82 -8.09
N VAL A 192 -12.40 -3.15 -9.01
CA VAL A 192 -11.05 -2.58 -9.07
C VAL A 192 -11.03 -1.40 -10.03
N SER A 193 -10.58 -0.24 -9.56
CA SER A 193 -10.29 0.91 -10.42
C SER A 193 -8.87 0.80 -10.96
N ARG A 194 -8.63 1.30 -12.18
CA ARG A 194 -7.28 1.40 -12.75
C ARG A 194 -6.74 2.80 -12.53
N ILE A 195 -5.43 2.91 -12.36
CA ILE A 195 -4.71 4.18 -12.16
C ILE A 195 -3.42 4.16 -12.97
N VAL A 196 -2.99 5.32 -13.44
CA VAL A 196 -1.73 5.51 -14.17
C VAL A 196 -0.53 4.89 -13.43
N GLY A 197 0.42 4.33 -14.19
CA GLY A 197 1.65 3.76 -13.66
C GLY A 197 1.51 2.31 -13.19
N GLY A 198 2.52 1.80 -12.50
CA GLY A 198 2.53 0.45 -11.92
C GLY A 198 2.36 0.46 -10.40
N HIS A 199 2.95 -0.55 -9.75
CA HIS A 199 2.93 -0.73 -8.29
C HIS A 199 3.40 0.51 -7.53
N THR A 200 4.34 1.23 -8.14
CA THR A 200 4.90 2.48 -7.62
C THR A 200 4.55 3.70 -8.46
N GLY A 201 3.43 3.70 -9.20
CA GLY A 201 3.04 4.76 -10.14
C GLY A 201 3.06 6.20 -9.60
N TYR A 202 2.92 6.37 -8.28
CA TYR A 202 3.06 7.65 -7.57
C TYR A 202 4.49 8.22 -7.55
N ILE A 203 5.50 7.45 -7.98
CA ILE A 203 6.89 7.88 -8.12
C ILE A 203 7.14 8.49 -9.50
N PRO A 204 6.96 7.78 -10.64
CA PRO A 204 7.22 8.34 -11.96
C PRO A 204 6.14 9.32 -12.45
N TYR A 205 4.90 9.21 -11.96
CA TYR A 205 3.75 10.00 -12.43
C TYR A 205 2.99 10.67 -11.27
N PRO A 206 3.64 11.45 -10.38
CA PRO A 206 3.02 11.90 -9.14
C PRO A 206 1.79 12.79 -9.36
N GLU A 207 1.80 13.66 -10.38
CA GLU A 207 0.70 14.57 -10.67
C GLU A 207 -0.50 13.83 -11.29
N GLU A 208 -0.24 12.98 -12.27
CA GLU A 208 -1.27 12.16 -12.92
C GLU A 208 -1.88 11.17 -11.92
N PHE A 209 -1.05 10.52 -11.10
CA PHE A 209 -1.49 9.59 -10.06
C PHE A 209 -2.40 10.30 -9.04
N ALA A 210 -2.01 11.48 -8.56
CA ALA A 210 -2.83 12.25 -7.62
C ALA A 210 -4.17 12.69 -8.24
N ARG A 211 -4.16 13.11 -9.51
CA ARG A 211 -5.37 13.50 -10.25
C ARG A 211 -6.33 12.33 -10.43
N ASP A 212 -5.82 11.17 -10.84
CA ASP A 212 -6.61 9.96 -11.06
C ASP A 212 -7.17 9.42 -9.74
N LEU A 213 -6.34 9.37 -8.69
CA LEU A 213 -6.78 8.96 -7.35
C LEU A 213 -7.90 9.87 -6.83
N SER A 214 -7.77 11.19 -7.03
CA SER A 214 -8.83 12.14 -6.70
C SER A 214 -10.10 11.82 -7.48
N ALA A 215 -10.02 11.60 -8.79
CA ALA A 215 -11.19 11.25 -9.61
C ALA A 215 -11.88 9.96 -9.15
N ILE A 216 -11.11 8.92 -8.81
CA ILE A 216 -11.62 7.63 -8.29
C ILE A 216 -12.37 7.83 -6.97
N LEU A 217 -11.81 8.64 -6.05
CA LEU A 217 -12.42 8.94 -4.77
C LEU A 217 -13.75 9.72 -4.91
N HIS A 218 -13.83 10.64 -5.87
CA HIS A 218 -15.05 11.39 -6.15
C HIS A 218 -16.12 10.52 -6.82
N ARG A 219 -15.77 9.64 -7.77
CA ARG A 219 -16.73 8.72 -8.41
C ARG A 219 -17.35 7.72 -7.43
N SER A 220 -16.55 7.24 -6.48
CA SER A 220 -17.00 6.32 -5.43
C SER A 220 -18.09 6.92 -4.51
N THR A 221 -18.27 8.24 -4.50
CA THR A 221 -19.36 8.90 -3.75
C THR A 221 -20.68 9.00 -4.53
N ASN A 222 -20.67 8.86 -5.86
CA ASN A 222 -21.83 9.09 -6.73
C ASN A 222 -22.66 7.84 -7.05
N VAL A 223 -22.20 6.63 -6.72
CA VAL A 223 -22.97 5.39 -6.96
C VAL A 223 -24.28 5.34 -6.16
N LYS A 224 -24.40 6.11 -5.06
CA LYS A 224 -25.67 6.28 -4.33
C LYS A 224 -26.72 7.15 -5.04
N ARG A 225 -26.40 7.81 -6.16
CA ARG A 225 -27.32 8.76 -6.84
C ARG A 225 -27.95 8.26 -8.14
N MET A 226 -27.61 7.05 -8.62
CA MET A 226 -28.16 6.51 -9.89
C MET A 226 -29.20 5.39 -9.71
N ALA A 227 -29.87 5.33 -8.55
CA ALA A 227 -31.09 4.53 -8.38
C ALA A 227 -32.31 5.44 -8.36
N LYS A 228 -32.72 5.91 -9.54
CA LYS A 228 -34.10 6.30 -9.88
C LYS A 228 -34.17 6.61 -11.38
N ILE A 229 -34.49 5.58 -12.17
CA ILE A 229 -35.52 5.62 -13.20
C ILE A 229 -36.22 4.27 -13.12
#